data_AF-A0A8S8XQH2-F1
#
_entry.id   AF-A0A8S8XQH2-F1
#
_cell.length_a   1.000
_cell.length_b   1.000
_cell.length_c   1.000
_cell.angle_alpha   90.00
_cell.angle_beta   90.00
_cell.angle_gamma   90.00
#
_symmetry.space_group_name_H-M   'P 1'
#
loop_
_entity.id
_entity.type
_entity.pdbx_description
1 polymer ?
#
loop_
_entity_poly.entity_id
_entity_poly.type
_entity_poly.pdbx_seq_one_letter_code
_entity_poly.pdbx_strand_id
1 'polypeptide(L)'
;MVDKTGHAMQQEPVRPRALLSVWDKRDIVPFAQGLADLGFELLSTGGTARTLREAGLTVTDVSEATGHPEIFDGRVKSLHPAIHGPLLARLEREEDAAHLKELGYPPIQVVAVNLYPFAEAAAKDPPLAESELLEMIDIGGPTLVRASAKNHRNVLIVVRPERYTDVLDALRSAPTPEAVGLDLRQALALEAFQQTSGYDTAIARTLHERWIGAPESVERVEDQADRLPAVIRVAATQSQVLRYGENAHQAAALFVDAASVGDASTLVGAQVEGGKAMSYNNYADADACPGVPKRCPPKNGQKAPHACVIVKHAPLVQPSGKARRRPFTRLGFRPRIRVRFDHRQHPPHVGHR
;
A
#
# COMPACT_ATOMS: atom_id res chain seq x y z
N MET A 1 -1.00 42.78 -18.80
CA MET A 1 -0.57 42.95 -20.21
C MET A 1 -1.81 43.32 -21.02
N VAL A 2 -1.76 44.41 -21.78
CA VAL A 2 -2.84 44.86 -22.67
C VAL A 2 -2.56 44.29 -24.05
N ASP A 3 -3.58 43.80 -24.77
CA ASP A 3 -3.38 43.35 -26.15
C ASP A 3 -3.22 44.54 -27.12
N LYS A 4 -2.93 44.26 -28.39
CA LYS A 4 -2.71 45.29 -29.43
C LYS A 4 -3.95 46.13 -29.77
N THR A 5 -5.10 45.89 -29.13
CA THR A 5 -6.36 46.62 -29.33
C THR A 5 -6.82 47.42 -28.10
N GLY A 6 -6.00 47.49 -27.04
CA GLY A 6 -6.30 48.34 -25.88
C GLY A 6 -7.32 47.74 -24.90
N HIS A 7 -7.73 46.49 -25.08
CA HIS A 7 -8.57 45.79 -24.12
C HIS A 7 -7.71 45.28 -22.96
N ALA A 8 -8.10 45.63 -21.73
CA ALA A 8 -7.58 44.98 -20.54
C ALA A 8 -7.88 43.49 -20.67
N MET A 9 -6.85 42.66 -20.85
CA MET A 9 -7.01 41.22 -20.76
C MET A 9 -7.51 40.93 -19.35
N GLN A 10 -8.80 40.66 -19.21
CA GLN A 10 -9.35 40.06 -18.00
C GLN A 10 -8.61 38.73 -17.87
N GLN A 11 -7.68 38.64 -16.93
CA GLN A 11 -7.05 37.37 -16.60
C GLN A 11 -8.19 36.47 -16.13
N GLU A 12 -8.50 35.42 -16.88
CA GLU A 12 -9.42 34.41 -16.39
C GLU A 12 -8.97 33.97 -14.99
N PRO A 13 -9.90 33.82 -14.03
CA PRO A 13 -9.55 33.37 -12.69
C PRO A 13 -8.81 32.03 -12.82
N VAL A 14 -7.64 31.95 -12.18
CA VAL A 14 -6.82 30.73 -12.19
C VAL A 14 -7.63 29.61 -11.58
N ARG A 15 -8.00 28.62 -12.40
CA ARG A 15 -8.77 27.46 -11.93
C ARG A 15 -7.90 26.58 -11.04
N PRO A 16 -8.46 26.01 -9.96
CA PRO A 16 -7.73 25.04 -9.15
C PRO A 16 -7.40 23.80 -10.00
N ARG A 17 -6.25 23.17 -9.76
CA ARG A 17 -5.84 21.98 -10.54
C ARG A 17 -5.79 20.73 -9.70
N ALA A 18 -6.14 19.61 -10.33
CA ALA A 18 -6.00 18.27 -9.77
C ALA A 18 -5.08 17.43 -10.66
N LEU A 19 -3.98 16.92 -10.10
CA LEU A 19 -3.06 16.02 -10.80
C LEU A 19 -3.38 14.56 -10.46
N LEU A 20 -3.80 13.79 -11.46
CA LEU A 20 -4.23 12.40 -11.31
C LEU A 20 -3.25 11.48 -12.07
N SER A 21 -2.53 10.62 -11.36
CA SER A 21 -1.61 9.65 -11.94
C SER A 21 -1.65 8.36 -11.12
N VAL A 22 -2.53 7.45 -11.52
CA VAL A 22 -2.81 6.22 -10.77
C VAL A 22 -2.51 4.97 -11.59
N TRP A 23 -1.93 3.97 -10.92
CA TRP A 23 -1.85 2.60 -11.42
C TRP A 23 -3.22 1.90 -11.32
N ASP A 24 -3.74 1.82 -10.09
CA ASP A 24 -5.07 1.30 -9.76
C ASP A 24 -6.14 2.34 -10.10
N LYS A 25 -7.01 1.98 -11.04
CA LYS A 25 -8.03 2.86 -11.63
C LYS A 25 -9.39 2.69 -10.96
N ARG A 26 -9.51 1.91 -9.87
CA ARG A 26 -10.75 1.83 -9.09
C ARG A 26 -11.21 3.23 -8.72
N ASP A 27 -12.46 3.54 -9.03
CA ASP A 27 -13.17 4.77 -8.67
C ASP A 27 -12.53 6.10 -9.12
N ILE A 28 -11.49 6.07 -9.98
CA ILE A 28 -10.81 7.29 -10.43
C ILE A 28 -11.71 8.16 -11.33
N VAL A 29 -12.58 7.54 -12.13
CA VAL A 29 -13.49 8.26 -13.03
C VAL A 29 -14.56 9.02 -12.22
N PRO A 30 -15.31 8.40 -11.27
CA PRO A 30 -16.18 9.14 -10.37
C PRO A 30 -15.47 10.25 -9.58
N PHE A 31 -14.24 9.98 -9.12
CA PHE A 31 -13.45 10.97 -8.40
C PHE A 31 -13.10 12.18 -9.27
N ALA A 32 -12.59 11.94 -10.48
CA ALA A 32 -12.24 12.97 -11.44
C ALA A 32 -13.45 13.78 -11.92
N GLN A 33 -14.61 13.13 -12.11
CA GLN A 33 -15.86 13.83 -12.42
C GLN A 33 -16.25 14.77 -11.27
N GLY A 34 -16.20 14.30 -10.02
CA GLY A 34 -16.49 15.13 -8.86
C GLY A 34 -15.57 16.34 -8.73
N LEU A 35 -14.28 16.19 -9.08
CA LEU A 35 -13.33 17.31 -9.14
C LEU A 35 -13.66 18.28 -10.28
N ALA A 36 -13.98 17.77 -11.47
CA ALA A 36 -14.38 18.61 -12.61
C ALA A 36 -15.65 19.41 -12.30
N ASP A 37 -16.64 18.81 -11.64
CA ASP A 37 -17.89 19.46 -11.21
C ASP A 37 -17.63 20.59 -10.20
N LEU A 38 -16.56 20.47 -9.40
CA LEU A 38 -16.07 21.51 -8.49
C LEU A 38 -15.20 22.57 -9.18
N GLY A 39 -15.06 22.52 -10.50
CA GLY A 39 -14.32 23.49 -11.30
C GLY A 39 -12.82 23.24 -11.40
N PHE A 40 -12.33 22.06 -11.01
CA PHE A 40 -10.92 21.72 -11.16
C PHE A 40 -10.54 21.47 -12.63
N GLU A 41 -9.41 22.02 -13.04
CA GLU A 41 -8.70 21.56 -14.25
C GLU A 41 -8.00 20.24 -13.93
N LEU A 42 -8.26 19.21 -14.74
CA LEU A 42 -7.67 17.88 -14.57
C LEU A 42 -6.36 17.78 -15.34
N LEU A 43 -5.26 17.55 -14.61
CA LEU A 43 -3.95 17.18 -15.14
C LEU A 43 -3.75 15.68 -15.04
N SER A 44 -3.26 15.02 -16.08
CA SER A 44 -2.93 13.58 -16.02
C SER A 44 -1.85 13.18 -17.02
N THR A 45 -1.41 11.93 -16.97
CA THR A 45 -0.42 11.34 -17.89
C THR A 45 -0.75 9.87 -18.19
N GLY A 46 -0.32 9.42 -19.37
CA GLY A 46 -0.33 8.02 -19.78
C GLY A 46 -1.71 7.35 -19.66
N GLY A 47 -1.73 6.18 -19.00
CA GLY A 47 -2.93 5.36 -18.89
C GLY A 47 -4.07 6.01 -18.09
N THR A 48 -3.77 6.88 -17.11
CA THR A 48 -4.82 7.58 -16.36
C THR A 48 -5.53 8.60 -17.26
N ALA A 49 -4.78 9.40 -18.01
CA ALA A 49 -5.34 10.40 -18.93
C ALA A 49 -6.26 9.75 -19.97
N ARG A 50 -5.86 8.60 -20.53
CA ARG A 50 -6.68 7.81 -21.47
C ARG A 50 -8.01 7.40 -20.83
N THR A 51 -7.98 6.77 -19.67
CA THR A 51 -9.20 6.31 -18.97
C THR A 51 -10.17 7.45 -18.69
N LEU A 52 -9.68 8.61 -18.30
CA LEU A 52 -10.51 9.78 -18.03
C LEU A 52 -11.14 10.35 -19.31
N ARG A 53 -10.38 10.42 -20.42
CA ARG A 53 -10.89 10.88 -21.72
C ARG A 53 -11.93 9.93 -22.31
N GLU A 54 -11.73 8.62 -22.16
CA GLU A 54 -12.71 7.61 -22.57
C GLU A 54 -14.03 7.74 -21.80
N ALA A 55 -13.99 8.26 -20.57
CA ALA A 55 -15.17 8.60 -19.79
C ALA A 55 -15.78 9.97 -20.13
N GLY A 56 -15.24 10.70 -21.12
CA GLY A 56 -15.74 11.99 -21.59
C GLY A 56 -15.22 13.21 -20.83
N LEU A 57 -14.20 13.06 -19.98
CA LEU A 57 -13.63 14.17 -19.22
C LEU A 57 -12.58 14.94 -20.04
N THR A 58 -12.58 16.27 -19.90
CA THR A 58 -11.50 17.13 -20.41
C THR A 58 -10.29 17.00 -19.51
N VAL A 59 -9.16 16.57 -20.08
CA VAL A 59 -7.90 16.35 -19.35
C VAL A 59 -6.75 16.96 -20.12
N THR A 60 -6.00 17.83 -19.46
CA THR A 60 -4.74 18.41 -19.92
C THR A 60 -3.61 17.42 -19.63
N ASP A 61 -2.79 17.09 -20.63
CA ASP A 61 -1.64 16.21 -20.40
C ASP A 61 -0.54 16.95 -19.62
N VAL A 62 0.20 16.24 -18.77
CA VAL A 62 1.37 16.82 -18.06
C VAL A 62 2.42 17.35 -19.04
N SER A 63 2.60 16.69 -20.19
CA SER A 63 3.52 17.15 -21.24
C SER A 63 3.07 18.48 -21.87
N GLU A 64 1.77 18.67 -22.05
CA GLU A 64 1.19 19.94 -22.50
C GLU A 64 1.36 21.03 -21.43
N ALA A 65 1.06 20.72 -20.18
CA ALA A 65 1.17 21.66 -19.06
C ALA A 65 2.62 22.09 -18.77
N THR A 66 3.60 21.24 -19.08
CA THR A 66 5.03 21.50 -18.85
C THR A 66 5.75 22.04 -20.09
N GLY A 67 5.19 21.83 -21.28
CA GLY A 67 5.88 22.06 -22.56
C GLY A 67 7.04 21.09 -22.82
N HIS A 68 7.17 20.03 -22.03
CA HIS A 68 8.26 19.05 -22.13
C HIS A 68 7.69 17.67 -22.51
N PRO A 69 8.22 17.00 -23.55
CA PRO A 69 7.75 15.67 -23.92
C PRO A 69 8.09 14.63 -22.86
N GLU A 70 7.35 13.53 -22.83
CA GLU A 70 7.74 12.35 -22.06
C GLU A 70 8.98 11.72 -22.71
N ILE A 71 10.01 11.42 -21.92
CA ILE A 71 11.28 10.86 -22.41
C ILE A 71 11.65 9.56 -21.68
N PHE A 72 12.53 8.76 -22.31
CA PHE A 72 13.00 7.46 -21.80
C PHE A 72 11.85 6.50 -21.46
N ASP A 73 10.97 6.26 -22.43
CA ASP A 73 9.82 5.36 -22.31
C ASP A 73 8.91 5.68 -21.12
N GLY A 74 8.74 6.98 -20.82
CA GLY A 74 7.85 7.47 -19.77
C GLY A 74 8.46 7.49 -18.37
N ARG A 75 9.76 7.16 -18.22
CA ARG A 75 10.48 7.28 -16.94
C ARG A 75 10.51 8.71 -16.40
N VAL A 76 10.60 9.69 -17.31
CA VAL A 76 10.63 11.11 -16.96
C VAL A 76 9.44 11.78 -17.62
N LYS A 77 8.33 11.83 -16.86
CA LYS A 77 7.05 12.45 -17.27
C LYS A 77 6.66 13.64 -16.39
N SER A 78 6.76 13.49 -15.07
CA SER A 78 6.27 14.47 -14.08
C SER A 78 7.39 15.14 -13.28
N LEU A 79 8.65 14.74 -13.47
CA LEU A 79 9.83 15.29 -12.79
C LEU A 79 10.23 16.65 -13.39
N HIS A 80 9.34 17.63 -13.28
CA HIS A 80 9.50 18.94 -13.88
C HIS A 80 9.17 20.07 -12.89
N PRO A 81 9.89 21.21 -12.90
CA PRO A 81 9.60 22.36 -12.03
C PRO A 81 8.17 22.90 -12.16
N ALA A 82 7.58 22.85 -13.35
CA ALA A 82 6.18 23.26 -13.56
C ALA A 82 5.16 22.38 -12.81
N ILE A 83 5.53 21.16 -12.42
CA ILE A 83 4.71 20.27 -11.60
C ILE A 83 5.12 20.39 -10.14
N HIS A 84 6.40 20.29 -9.82
CA HIS A 84 6.88 20.28 -8.43
C HIS A 84 6.90 21.66 -7.77
N GLY A 85 6.98 22.75 -8.53
CA GLY A 85 6.88 24.13 -8.04
C GLY A 85 5.55 24.36 -7.33
N PRO A 86 4.39 24.16 -8.00
CA PRO A 86 3.08 24.24 -7.35
C PRO A 86 2.92 23.31 -6.14
N LEU A 87 3.53 22.11 -6.20
CA LEU A 87 3.45 21.14 -5.11
C LEU A 87 4.31 21.50 -3.90
N LEU A 88 5.33 22.35 -4.04
CA LEU A 88 6.28 22.66 -2.97
C LEU A 88 6.28 24.13 -2.53
N ALA A 89 5.66 25.03 -3.31
CA ALA A 89 5.54 26.43 -2.97
C ALA A 89 4.75 26.62 -1.67
N ARG A 90 5.28 27.43 -0.76
CA ARG A 90 4.61 27.80 0.50
C ARG A 90 3.68 28.95 0.21
N LEU A 91 2.43 28.68 -0.15
CA LEU A 91 1.49 29.71 -0.61
C LEU A 91 1.11 30.73 0.48
N GLU A 92 1.40 30.43 1.75
CA GLU A 92 1.33 31.40 2.85
C GLU A 92 2.43 32.47 2.82
N ARG A 93 3.48 32.30 2.00
CA ARG A 93 4.53 33.27 1.77
C ARG A 93 4.28 33.99 0.45
N GLU A 94 4.08 35.30 0.53
CA GLU A 94 3.81 36.13 -0.65
C GLU A 94 4.91 36.02 -1.72
N GLU A 95 6.17 35.91 -1.29
CA GLU A 95 7.33 35.71 -2.18
C GLU A 95 7.22 34.42 -3.01
N ASP A 96 6.94 33.28 -2.37
CA ASP A 96 6.80 31.98 -3.04
C ASP A 96 5.59 32.01 -4.01
N ALA A 97 4.47 32.62 -3.59
CA ALA A 97 3.28 32.76 -4.43
C ALA A 97 3.51 33.68 -5.65
N ALA A 98 4.23 34.79 -5.47
CA ALA A 98 4.59 35.71 -6.55
C ALA A 98 5.51 35.05 -7.57
N HIS A 99 6.55 34.35 -7.12
CA HIS A 99 7.45 33.58 -8.01
C HIS A 99 6.70 32.52 -8.80
N LEU A 100 5.77 31.79 -8.15
CA LEU A 100 4.97 30.77 -8.83
C LEU A 100 4.12 31.38 -9.96
N LYS A 101 3.55 32.57 -9.71
CA LYS A 101 2.79 33.34 -10.72
C LYS A 101 3.68 33.84 -11.85
N GLU A 102 4.88 34.34 -11.55
CA GLU A 102 5.85 34.81 -12.54
C GLU A 102 6.30 33.68 -13.48
N LEU A 103 6.55 32.49 -12.92
CA LEU A 103 6.89 31.29 -13.69
C LEU A 103 5.74 30.74 -14.53
N GLY A 104 4.51 31.24 -14.32
CA GLY A 104 3.33 30.73 -15.01
C GLY A 104 2.99 29.30 -14.61
N TYR A 105 3.19 28.94 -13.34
CA TYR A 105 2.92 27.60 -12.81
C TYR A 105 1.69 27.61 -11.89
N PRO A 106 0.46 27.43 -12.42
CA PRO A 106 -0.72 27.50 -11.57
C PRO A 106 -0.75 26.47 -10.43
N PRO A 107 -1.37 26.80 -9.28
CA PRO A 107 -1.46 25.92 -8.13
C PRO A 107 -2.08 24.56 -8.46
N ILE A 108 -1.50 23.50 -7.89
CA ILE A 108 -2.08 22.16 -7.85
C ILE A 108 -2.52 21.91 -6.42
N GLN A 109 -3.82 21.68 -6.21
CA GLN A 109 -4.42 21.60 -4.88
C GLN A 109 -4.91 20.20 -4.51
N VAL A 110 -5.10 19.34 -5.51
CA VAL A 110 -5.40 17.92 -5.31
C VAL A 110 -4.40 17.11 -6.11
N VAL A 111 -3.85 16.07 -5.49
CA VAL A 111 -3.00 15.09 -6.16
C VAL A 111 -3.51 13.71 -5.82
N ALA A 112 -3.90 12.92 -6.82
CA ALA A 112 -4.24 11.51 -6.63
C ALA A 112 -3.20 10.64 -7.31
N VAL A 113 -2.43 9.89 -6.51
CA VAL A 113 -1.35 9.05 -6.98
C VAL A 113 -1.31 7.76 -6.18
N ASN A 114 -1.48 6.62 -6.84
CA ASN A 114 -1.15 5.33 -6.27
C ASN A 114 -0.05 4.67 -7.09
N LEU A 115 0.86 3.99 -6.38
CA LEU A 115 2.13 3.52 -6.93
C LEU A 115 1.95 2.19 -7.67
N TYR A 116 2.92 1.87 -8.51
CA TYR A 116 3.01 0.55 -9.10
C TYR A 116 3.10 -0.53 -8.00
N PRO A 117 2.41 -1.68 -8.11
CA PRO A 117 2.44 -2.73 -7.11
C PRO A 117 3.73 -3.55 -7.21
N PHE A 118 4.86 -2.93 -6.85
CA PHE A 118 6.19 -3.54 -6.92
C PHE A 118 6.25 -4.89 -6.20
N ALA A 119 5.63 -4.98 -5.01
CA ALA A 119 5.57 -6.23 -4.25
C ALA A 119 4.85 -7.36 -5.02
N GLU A 120 3.77 -7.06 -5.74
CA GLU A 120 3.05 -8.04 -6.56
C GLU A 120 3.90 -8.48 -7.76
N ALA A 121 4.59 -7.54 -8.42
CA ALA A 121 5.49 -7.87 -9.53
C ALA A 121 6.69 -8.71 -9.06
N ALA A 122 7.25 -8.42 -7.89
CA ALA A 122 8.33 -9.17 -7.28
C ALA A 122 7.93 -10.61 -6.92
N ALA A 123 6.66 -10.83 -6.60
CA ALA A 123 6.09 -12.12 -6.18
C ALA A 123 5.57 -13.00 -7.34
N LYS A 124 5.72 -12.58 -8.61
CA LYS A 124 5.31 -13.40 -9.77
C LYS A 124 6.06 -14.72 -9.82
N ASP A 125 5.36 -15.77 -10.28
CA ASP A 125 5.90 -17.10 -10.54
C ASP A 125 5.54 -17.53 -11.99
N PRO A 126 6.52 -17.77 -12.89
CA PRO A 126 7.95 -17.68 -12.66
C PRO A 126 8.43 -16.24 -12.34
N PRO A 127 9.55 -16.10 -11.62
CA PRO A 127 10.09 -14.79 -11.25
C PRO A 127 10.44 -13.94 -12.48
N LEU A 128 10.15 -12.63 -12.43
CA LEU A 128 10.59 -11.68 -13.45
C LEU A 128 12.12 -11.66 -13.58
N ALA A 129 12.60 -11.37 -14.80
CA ALA A 129 14.01 -11.06 -15.02
C ALA A 129 14.41 -9.79 -14.26
N GLU A 130 15.69 -9.64 -13.93
CA GLU A 130 16.17 -8.50 -13.15
C GLU A 130 15.86 -7.15 -13.83
N SER A 131 16.12 -7.04 -15.13
CA SER A 131 15.83 -5.82 -15.88
C SER A 131 14.35 -5.46 -15.84
N GLU A 132 13.45 -6.45 -16.00
CA GLU A 132 12.01 -6.24 -15.94
C GLU A 132 11.54 -5.82 -14.54
N LEU A 133 12.11 -6.41 -13.49
CA LEU A 133 11.79 -6.04 -12.11
C LEU A 133 12.22 -4.61 -11.80
N LEU A 134 13.39 -4.18 -12.29
CA LEU A 134 13.89 -2.82 -12.11
C LEU A 134 13.03 -1.77 -12.82
N GLU A 135 12.40 -2.10 -13.96
CA GLU A 135 11.42 -1.22 -14.61
C GLU A 135 10.18 -0.96 -13.74
N MET A 136 9.90 -1.83 -12.76
CA MET A 136 8.75 -1.69 -11.88
C MET A 136 8.99 -0.70 -10.73
N ILE A 137 10.22 -0.17 -10.61
CA ILE A 137 10.58 0.83 -9.61
C ILE A 137 10.17 2.23 -10.10
N ASP A 138 9.00 2.67 -9.65
CA ASP A 138 8.51 4.03 -9.89
C ASP A 138 9.36 5.10 -9.17
N ILE A 139 9.79 6.11 -9.92
CA ILE A 139 10.50 7.30 -9.43
C ILE A 139 9.55 8.50 -9.32
N GLY A 140 8.71 8.68 -10.33
CA GLY A 140 7.81 9.84 -10.45
C GLY A 140 6.72 9.82 -9.39
N GLY A 141 6.09 8.66 -9.18
CA GLY A 141 5.03 8.45 -8.19
C GLY A 141 5.47 8.83 -6.78
N PRO A 142 6.52 8.21 -6.21
CA PRO A 142 6.99 8.57 -4.87
C PRO A 142 7.42 10.03 -4.75
N THR A 143 7.97 10.63 -5.81
CA THR A 143 8.35 12.05 -5.81
C THR A 143 7.12 12.96 -5.73
N LEU A 144 6.06 12.67 -6.50
CA LEU A 144 4.78 13.39 -6.44
C LEU A 144 4.12 13.23 -5.05
N VAL A 145 4.08 12.01 -4.53
CA VAL A 145 3.49 11.70 -3.22
C VAL A 145 4.19 12.49 -2.12
N ARG A 146 5.53 12.43 -2.06
CA ARG A 146 6.32 13.11 -1.02
C ARG A 146 6.25 14.64 -1.13
N ALA A 147 6.30 15.19 -2.35
CA ALA A 147 6.19 16.63 -2.55
C ALA A 147 4.83 17.16 -2.05
N SER A 148 3.74 16.48 -2.45
CA SER A 148 2.38 16.85 -2.07
C SER A 148 2.15 16.69 -0.56
N ALA A 149 2.60 15.58 0.04
CA ALA A 149 2.47 15.34 1.48
C ALA A 149 3.28 16.34 2.32
N LYS A 150 4.48 16.72 1.87
CA LYS A 150 5.28 17.77 2.52
C LYS A 150 4.51 19.09 2.57
N ASN A 151 3.83 19.44 1.49
CA ASN A 151 3.05 20.67 1.38
C ASN A 151 1.55 20.46 1.64
N HIS A 152 1.19 19.53 2.54
CA HIS A 152 -0.20 19.18 2.83
C HIS A 152 -1.10 20.37 3.21
N ARG A 153 -0.50 21.43 3.77
CA ARG A 153 -1.15 22.71 4.02
C ARG A 153 -1.86 23.25 2.78
N ASN A 154 -1.23 23.12 1.60
CA ASN A 154 -1.70 23.67 0.34
C ASN A 154 -2.23 22.58 -0.61
N VAL A 155 -1.83 21.32 -0.43
CA VAL A 155 -2.16 20.20 -1.34
C VAL A 155 -2.85 19.05 -0.61
N LEU A 156 -3.98 18.59 -1.12
CA LEU A 156 -4.65 17.35 -0.70
C LEU A 156 -4.08 16.18 -1.49
N ILE A 157 -3.21 15.40 -0.86
CA ILE A 157 -2.65 14.17 -1.44
C ILE A 157 -3.56 12.98 -1.17
N VAL A 158 -3.86 12.17 -2.18
CA VAL A 158 -4.70 10.98 -2.07
C VAL A 158 -3.98 9.79 -2.68
N VAL A 159 -3.60 8.83 -1.83
CA VAL A 159 -2.83 7.64 -2.26
C VAL A 159 -3.64 6.35 -2.33
N ARG A 160 -4.92 6.42 -1.97
CA ARG A 160 -5.83 5.28 -1.81
C ARG A 160 -7.21 5.63 -2.39
N PRO A 161 -7.79 4.80 -3.28
CA PRO A 161 -9.14 5.02 -3.79
C PRO A 161 -10.19 5.14 -2.70
N GLU A 162 -9.98 4.45 -1.57
CA GLU A 162 -10.90 4.45 -0.43
C GLU A 162 -11.08 5.86 0.19
N ARG A 163 -10.20 6.81 -0.10
CA ARG A 163 -10.26 8.20 0.40
C ARG A 163 -10.91 9.18 -0.58
N TYR A 164 -11.25 8.76 -1.80
CA TYR A 164 -11.81 9.65 -2.83
C TYR A 164 -13.11 10.32 -2.38
N THR A 165 -14.01 9.56 -1.76
CA THR A 165 -15.30 10.09 -1.28
C THR A 165 -15.10 11.12 -0.18
N ASP A 166 -14.31 10.81 0.86
CA ASP A 166 -14.00 11.73 1.96
C ASP A 166 -13.45 13.07 1.46
N VAL A 167 -12.56 13.02 0.45
CA VAL A 167 -11.91 14.21 -0.10
C VAL A 167 -12.90 15.04 -0.91
N LEU A 168 -13.75 14.42 -1.73
CA LEU A 168 -14.80 15.13 -2.45
C LEU A 168 -15.80 15.78 -1.50
N ASP A 169 -16.21 15.08 -0.45
CA ASP A 169 -17.17 15.61 0.52
C ASP A 169 -16.57 16.77 1.33
N ALA A 170 -15.29 16.68 1.69
CA ALA A 170 -14.58 17.79 2.32
C ALA A 170 -14.46 19.00 1.38
N LEU A 171 -14.14 18.80 0.10
CA LEU A 171 -14.06 19.87 -0.90
C LEU A 171 -15.43 20.53 -1.16
N ARG A 172 -16.52 19.75 -1.21
CA ARG A 172 -17.90 20.26 -1.37
C ARG A 172 -18.37 21.06 -0.16
N SER A 173 -17.92 20.68 1.03
CA SER A 173 -18.33 21.31 2.29
C SER A 173 -17.55 22.60 2.59
N ALA A 174 -16.36 22.75 1.98
CA ALA A 174 -15.52 23.92 2.15
C ALA A 174 -15.87 25.02 1.12
N PRO A 175 -15.78 26.31 1.49
CA PRO A 175 -16.02 27.41 0.55
C PRO A 175 -14.97 27.49 -0.57
N THR A 176 -13.74 27.02 -0.30
CA THR A 176 -12.65 26.88 -1.27
C THR A 176 -11.82 25.64 -0.96
N PRO A 177 -11.04 25.12 -1.92
CA PRO A 177 -10.14 24.00 -1.67
C PRO A 177 -9.13 24.26 -0.55
N GLU A 178 -8.65 25.49 -0.38
CA GLU A 178 -7.73 25.91 0.69
C GLU A 178 -8.40 25.81 2.07
N ALA A 179 -9.70 26.06 2.17
CA ALA A 179 -10.46 26.04 3.41
C ALA A 179 -10.75 24.63 3.95
N VAL A 180 -10.39 23.56 3.22
CA VAL A 180 -10.42 22.20 3.75
C VAL A 180 -9.53 22.08 4.99
N GLY A 181 -10.09 21.52 6.07
CA GLY A 181 -9.49 21.48 7.39
C GLY A 181 -8.13 20.79 7.46
N LEU A 182 -7.28 21.27 8.38
CA LEU A 182 -5.91 20.79 8.55
C LEU A 182 -5.84 19.31 8.98
N ASP A 183 -6.79 18.84 9.78
CA ASP A 183 -6.82 17.46 10.28
C ASP A 183 -6.88 16.45 9.13
N LEU A 184 -7.75 16.69 8.13
CA LEU A 184 -7.83 15.84 6.95
C LEU A 184 -6.53 15.88 6.14
N ARG A 185 -5.96 17.06 5.93
CA ARG A 185 -4.69 17.24 5.21
C ARG A 185 -3.55 16.48 5.87
N GLN A 186 -3.44 16.57 7.19
CA GLN A 186 -2.41 15.87 7.97
C GLN A 186 -2.62 14.35 7.93
N ALA A 187 -3.86 13.87 8.06
CA ALA A 187 -4.16 12.44 7.95
C ALA A 187 -3.77 11.88 6.57
N LEU A 188 -4.14 12.58 5.49
CA LEU A 188 -3.77 12.24 4.12
C LEU A 188 -2.25 12.26 3.90
N ALA A 189 -1.55 13.26 4.44
CA ALA A 189 -0.10 13.36 4.36
C ALA A 189 0.62 12.22 5.09
N LEU A 190 0.13 11.84 6.28
CA LEU A 190 0.66 10.72 7.03
C LEU A 190 0.49 9.42 6.24
N GLU A 191 -0.69 9.16 5.67
CA GLU A 191 -0.94 8.00 4.81
C GLU A 191 0.00 7.97 3.60
N ALA A 192 0.22 9.12 2.97
CA ALA A 192 1.14 9.27 1.85
C ALA A 192 2.59 8.89 2.22
N PHE A 193 3.10 9.38 3.35
CA PHE A 193 4.44 9.02 3.82
C PHE A 193 4.54 7.54 4.21
N GLN A 194 3.52 6.99 4.88
CA GLN A 194 3.45 5.56 5.20
C GLN A 194 3.48 4.70 3.93
N GLN A 195 2.75 5.08 2.89
CA GLN A 195 2.74 4.39 1.61
C GLN A 195 4.13 4.36 0.97
N THR A 196 4.82 5.50 0.91
CA THR A 196 6.20 5.55 0.37
C THR A 196 7.21 4.78 1.23
N SER A 197 7.06 4.80 2.56
CA SER A 197 7.92 4.02 3.45
C SER A 197 7.73 2.51 3.26
N GLY A 198 6.49 2.06 3.04
CA GLY A 198 6.20 0.65 2.73
C GLY A 198 6.76 0.24 1.37
N TYR A 199 6.61 1.10 0.37
CA TYR A 199 7.13 0.90 -0.97
C TYR A 199 8.66 0.74 -1.00
N ASP A 200 9.40 1.64 -0.37
CA ASP A 200 10.86 1.57 -0.29
C ASP A 200 11.34 0.36 0.52
N THR A 201 10.59 -0.04 1.55
CA THR A 201 10.86 -1.26 2.33
C THR A 201 10.73 -2.51 1.46
N ALA A 202 9.68 -2.58 0.63
CA ALA A 202 9.49 -3.68 -0.30
C ALA A 202 10.62 -3.77 -1.35
N ILE A 203 11.03 -2.63 -1.93
CA ILE A 203 12.16 -2.57 -2.87
C ILE A 203 13.44 -3.07 -2.20
N ALA A 204 13.81 -2.50 -1.05
CA ALA A 204 15.05 -2.84 -0.36
C ALA A 204 15.11 -4.33 0.01
N ARG A 205 14.00 -4.88 0.52
CA ARG A 205 13.89 -6.31 0.85
C ARG A 205 14.06 -7.18 -0.39
N THR A 206 13.30 -6.92 -1.45
CA THR A 206 13.34 -7.72 -2.68
C THR A 206 14.73 -7.68 -3.32
N LEU A 207 15.37 -6.52 -3.40
CA LEU A 207 16.72 -6.41 -3.97
C LEU A 207 17.77 -7.13 -3.13
N HIS A 208 17.67 -7.07 -1.80
CA HIS A 208 18.52 -7.88 -0.91
C HIS A 208 18.35 -9.38 -1.20
N GLU A 209 17.11 -9.86 -1.25
CA GLU A 209 16.80 -11.27 -1.56
C GLU A 209 17.30 -11.69 -2.96
N ARG A 210 17.22 -10.81 -3.96
CA ARG A 210 17.66 -11.11 -5.34
C ARG A 210 19.18 -11.09 -5.51
N TRP A 211 19.86 -10.11 -4.93
CA TRP A 211 21.30 -9.90 -5.14
C TRP A 211 22.19 -10.66 -4.15
N ILE A 212 21.72 -10.83 -2.92
CA ILE A 212 22.47 -11.49 -1.84
C ILE A 212 21.91 -12.90 -1.57
N GLY A 213 20.61 -13.09 -1.74
CA GLY A 213 19.93 -14.36 -1.47
C GLY A 213 19.36 -14.42 -0.05
N ALA A 214 18.34 -15.27 0.13
CA ALA A 214 17.83 -15.58 1.47
C ALA A 214 18.83 -16.43 2.25
N PRO A 215 19.09 -16.19 3.55
CA PRO A 215 20.00 -17.01 4.34
C PRO A 215 19.71 -18.51 4.23
N GLU A 216 18.44 -18.92 4.34
CA GLU A 216 18.00 -20.31 4.27
C GLU A 216 18.21 -21.01 2.92
N SER A 217 18.62 -20.27 1.87
CA SER A 217 18.91 -20.84 0.56
C SER A 217 20.31 -21.48 0.47
N VAL A 218 21.12 -21.42 1.54
CA VAL A 218 22.41 -22.13 1.67
C VAL A 218 22.50 -22.91 2.97
N GLU A 219 23.31 -23.98 3.00
CA GLU A 219 23.38 -24.91 4.13
C GLU A 219 24.37 -24.50 5.22
N ARG A 220 25.51 -23.92 4.84
CA ARG A 220 26.61 -23.59 5.76
C ARG A 220 26.28 -22.32 6.55
N VAL A 221 26.40 -22.39 7.87
CA VAL A 221 26.07 -21.26 8.76
C VAL A 221 26.90 -20.01 8.45
N GLU A 222 28.16 -20.18 8.09
CA GLU A 222 29.02 -19.05 7.72
C GLU A 222 28.48 -18.34 6.46
N ASP A 223 28.11 -19.11 5.44
CA ASP A 223 27.54 -18.59 4.19
C ASP A 223 26.13 -18.00 4.41
N GLN A 224 25.35 -18.55 5.36
CA GLN A 224 24.07 -17.97 5.78
C GLN A 224 24.26 -16.59 6.43
N ALA A 225 25.30 -16.46 7.27
CA ALA A 225 25.60 -15.21 7.97
C ALA A 225 25.94 -14.08 6.98
N ASP A 226 26.66 -14.40 5.90
CA ASP A 226 26.98 -13.45 4.83
C ASP A 226 25.74 -12.94 4.07
N ARG A 227 24.61 -13.66 4.16
CA ARG A 227 23.33 -13.28 3.53
C ARG A 227 22.38 -12.53 4.46
N LEU A 228 22.72 -12.37 5.74
CA LEU A 228 21.89 -11.63 6.67
C LEU A 228 21.89 -10.14 6.32
N PRO A 229 20.71 -9.47 6.30
CA PRO A 229 20.65 -8.04 6.06
C PRO A 229 21.27 -7.27 7.23
N ALA A 230 22.15 -6.32 6.93
CA ALA A 230 22.69 -5.40 7.93
C ALA A 230 21.62 -4.47 8.54
N VAL A 231 20.51 -4.26 7.81
CA VAL A 231 19.38 -3.43 8.24
C VAL A 231 18.08 -4.17 7.94
N ILE A 232 17.27 -4.39 8.98
CA ILE A 232 15.92 -4.96 8.84
C ILE A 232 14.91 -3.81 8.86
N ARG A 233 14.04 -3.79 7.84
CA ARG A 233 12.92 -2.83 7.72
C ARG A 233 11.62 -3.61 7.74
N VAL A 234 10.70 -3.21 8.61
CA VAL A 234 9.38 -3.84 8.73
C VAL A 234 8.32 -2.79 8.45
N ALA A 235 7.53 -3.02 7.40
CA ALA A 235 6.34 -2.25 7.08
C ALA A 235 5.13 -3.19 7.15
N ALA A 236 4.20 -2.90 8.05
CA ALA A 236 3.03 -3.73 8.27
C ALA A 236 1.79 -2.85 8.47
N THR A 237 0.63 -3.35 8.03
CA THR A 237 -0.65 -2.67 8.15
C THR A 237 -1.45 -3.30 9.29
N GLN A 238 -2.19 -2.46 10.03
CA GLN A 238 -3.06 -2.97 11.09
C GLN A 238 -4.19 -3.78 10.46
N SER A 239 -4.27 -5.06 10.80
CA SER A 239 -5.36 -5.96 10.38
C SER A 239 -6.58 -5.78 11.28
N GLN A 240 -6.38 -5.84 12.61
CA GLN A 240 -7.47 -5.70 13.58
C GLN A 240 -6.96 -5.31 14.97
N VAL A 241 -7.81 -4.62 15.73
CA VAL A 241 -7.58 -4.37 17.16
C VAL A 241 -7.94 -5.64 17.95
N LEU A 242 -7.11 -6.01 18.92
CA LEU A 242 -7.32 -7.16 19.78
C LEU A 242 -8.10 -6.76 21.03
N ARG A 243 -8.69 -7.75 21.72
CA ARG A 243 -9.47 -7.48 22.94
C ARG A 243 -8.66 -6.73 24.02
N TYR A 244 -7.40 -7.13 24.17
CA TYR A 244 -6.39 -6.55 25.05
C TYR A 244 -5.02 -7.16 24.69
N GLY A 245 -3.95 -6.57 25.20
CA GLY A 245 -2.58 -7.07 25.10
C GLY A 245 -2.33 -8.31 25.96
N GLU A 246 -1.17 -8.40 26.58
CA GLU A 246 -0.89 -9.51 27.49
C GLU A 246 -1.82 -9.45 28.73
N ASN A 247 -2.12 -8.25 29.20
CA ASN A 247 -3.00 -7.95 30.32
C ASN A 247 -4.17 -7.02 29.92
N ALA A 248 -5.26 -7.06 30.68
CA ALA A 248 -6.51 -6.36 30.35
C ALA A 248 -6.40 -4.82 30.26
N HIS A 249 -5.42 -4.21 30.92
CA HIS A 249 -5.18 -2.76 30.90
C HIS A 249 -4.29 -2.31 29.72
N GLN A 250 -3.84 -3.24 28.87
CA GLN A 250 -2.98 -2.96 27.72
C GLN A 250 -3.80 -3.07 26.43
N ALA A 251 -3.68 -2.08 25.54
CA ALA A 251 -4.20 -2.18 24.19
C ALA A 251 -3.27 -3.04 23.32
N ALA A 252 -3.81 -3.70 22.30
CA ALA A 252 -3.02 -4.42 21.31
C ALA A 252 -3.74 -4.49 19.96
N ALA A 253 -2.97 -4.65 18.90
CA ALA A 253 -3.47 -4.85 17.56
C ALA A 253 -2.61 -5.88 16.82
N LEU A 254 -3.21 -6.56 15.84
CA LEU A 254 -2.52 -7.46 14.94
C LEU A 254 -2.11 -6.67 13.69
N PHE A 255 -0.85 -6.83 13.28
CA PHE A 255 -0.29 -6.23 12.08
C PHE A 255 0.10 -7.32 11.09
N VAL A 256 -0.07 -7.05 9.79
CA VAL A 256 0.23 -7.96 8.69
C VAL A 256 1.12 -7.29 7.67
N ASP A 257 2.05 -8.03 7.08
CA ASP A 257 2.76 -7.56 5.89
C ASP A 257 1.72 -7.34 4.77
N ALA A 258 1.82 -6.21 4.06
CA ALA A 258 0.96 -5.91 2.93
C ALA A 258 1.00 -7.01 1.85
N ALA A 259 2.17 -7.63 1.64
CA ALA A 259 2.35 -8.74 0.70
C ALA A 259 1.64 -10.04 1.15
N SER A 260 1.27 -10.14 2.42
CA SER A 260 0.61 -11.32 3.01
C SER A 260 -0.89 -11.10 3.27
N VAL A 261 -1.45 -9.97 2.87
CA VAL A 261 -2.90 -9.71 3.02
C VAL A 261 -3.68 -10.72 2.19
N GLY A 262 -4.59 -11.46 2.84
CA GLY A 262 -5.38 -12.52 2.20
C GLY A 262 -4.67 -13.88 2.13
N ASP A 263 -3.40 -13.97 2.53
CA ASP A 263 -2.69 -15.25 2.64
C ASP A 263 -3.00 -15.95 3.97
N ALA A 264 -3.79 -17.02 3.91
CA ALA A 264 -4.14 -17.85 5.06
C ALA A 264 -3.10 -18.94 5.37
N SER A 265 -1.89 -18.88 4.80
CA SER A 265 -0.79 -19.82 5.07
C SER A 265 -0.16 -19.62 6.45
N THR A 266 -0.25 -18.43 7.02
CA THR A 266 0.28 -18.05 8.33
C THR A 266 -0.84 -17.72 9.32
N LEU A 267 -0.51 -17.69 10.61
CA LEU A 267 -1.50 -17.43 11.66
C LEU A 267 -2.15 -16.04 11.52
N VAL A 268 -1.40 -15.06 11.04
CA VAL A 268 -1.87 -13.67 10.95
C VAL A 268 -2.93 -13.46 9.86
N GLY A 269 -2.95 -14.32 8.83
CA GLY A 269 -4.00 -14.35 7.80
C GLY A 269 -5.05 -15.45 7.99
N ALA A 270 -4.96 -16.22 9.07
CA ALA A 270 -5.86 -17.35 9.30
C ALA A 270 -7.28 -16.89 9.70
N GLN A 271 -8.30 -17.61 9.24
CA GLN A 271 -9.69 -17.29 9.52
C GLN A 271 -10.09 -17.79 10.91
N VAL A 272 -10.67 -16.90 11.72
CA VAL A 272 -11.30 -17.27 13.00
C VAL A 272 -12.72 -17.76 12.71
N GLU A 273 -12.93 -19.07 12.83
CA GLU A 273 -14.17 -19.78 12.45
C GLU A 273 -15.28 -19.69 13.52
N GLY A 274 -14.97 -19.17 14.71
CA GLY A 274 -15.95 -18.96 15.77
C GLY A 274 -15.35 -18.87 17.16
N GLY A 275 -16.20 -18.47 18.11
CA GLY A 275 -15.81 -18.17 19.49
C GLY A 275 -15.78 -16.68 19.75
N LYS A 276 -15.13 -16.29 20.85
CA LYS A 276 -14.93 -14.86 21.14
C LYS A 276 -13.74 -14.33 20.30
N ALA A 277 -13.69 -13.03 20.07
CA ALA A 277 -12.53 -12.38 19.43
C ALA A 277 -11.19 -12.82 20.06
N MET A 278 -10.14 -12.94 19.25
CA MET A 278 -8.82 -13.35 19.72
C MET A 278 -8.20 -12.27 20.64
N SER A 279 -7.54 -12.70 21.71
CA SER A 279 -6.64 -11.85 22.51
C SER A 279 -5.18 -11.99 22.05
N TYR A 280 -4.29 -11.10 22.49
CA TYR A 280 -2.85 -11.22 22.22
C TYR A 280 -2.31 -12.60 22.62
N ASN A 281 -2.62 -13.08 23.83
CA ASN A 281 -2.17 -14.38 24.32
C ASN A 281 -2.71 -15.56 23.48
N ASN A 282 -3.88 -15.41 22.83
CA ASN A 282 -4.37 -16.46 21.94
C ASN A 282 -3.56 -16.54 20.65
N TYR A 283 -3.12 -15.41 20.10
CA TYR A 283 -2.20 -15.39 18.97
C TYR A 283 -0.84 -15.92 19.37
N ALA A 284 -0.28 -15.50 20.50
CA ALA A 284 1.00 -16.00 21.00
C ALA A 284 0.99 -17.53 21.24
N ASP A 285 -0.06 -18.07 21.88
CA ASP A 285 -0.21 -19.51 22.10
C ASP A 285 -0.38 -20.30 20.79
N ALA A 286 -1.11 -19.73 19.83
CA ALA A 286 -1.32 -20.36 18.53
C ALA A 286 -0.06 -20.34 17.66
N ASP A 287 0.72 -19.26 17.70
CA ASP A 287 1.98 -19.13 16.95
C ASP A 287 3.08 -20.04 17.55
N ALA A 288 3.09 -20.16 18.87
CA ALA A 288 3.98 -21.06 19.58
C ALA A 288 3.66 -22.55 19.40
N CYS A 289 2.61 -22.90 18.64
CA CYS A 289 2.42 -24.25 18.12
C CYS A 289 3.33 -24.44 16.90
N PRO A 290 4.55 -25.02 17.03
CA PRO A 290 5.39 -25.27 15.85
C PRO A 290 4.59 -26.09 14.84
N GLY A 291 4.65 -25.72 13.56
CA GLY A 291 4.00 -26.45 12.48
C GLY A 291 4.21 -27.95 12.67
N VAL A 292 3.13 -28.65 13.08
CA VAL A 292 3.12 -30.06 13.46
C VAL A 292 3.82 -30.98 12.44
N PRO A 293 3.78 -30.72 11.11
CA PRO A 293 4.54 -31.50 10.14
C PRO A 293 6.07 -31.47 10.34
N LYS A 294 6.65 -30.33 10.78
CA LYS A 294 8.10 -30.18 10.95
C LYS A 294 8.65 -30.98 12.13
N ARG A 295 7.86 -31.16 13.21
CA ARG A 295 8.29 -31.92 14.41
C ARG A 295 7.95 -33.41 14.36
N CYS A 296 7.02 -33.83 13.50
CA CYS A 296 6.66 -35.22 13.31
C CYS A 296 6.72 -35.58 11.82
N PRO A 297 7.92 -35.53 11.21
CA PRO A 297 8.06 -35.88 9.80
C PRO A 297 7.59 -37.32 9.58
N PRO A 298 6.87 -37.61 8.48
CA PRO A 298 6.50 -38.97 8.14
C PRO A 298 7.75 -39.83 8.01
N LYS A 299 7.82 -40.94 8.76
CA LYS A 299 8.87 -41.93 8.60
C LYS A 299 8.48 -42.89 7.48
N ASN A 300 9.43 -43.21 6.59
CA ASN A 300 9.36 -44.30 5.61
C ASN A 300 8.07 -44.34 4.76
N GLY A 301 7.75 -43.25 4.05
CA GLY A 301 6.64 -43.22 3.10
C GLY A 301 5.23 -43.37 3.70
N GLN A 302 5.10 -43.32 5.03
CA GLN A 302 3.79 -43.35 5.70
C GLN A 302 3.11 -41.99 5.64
N LYS A 303 1.77 -41.95 5.53
CA LYS A 303 1.00 -40.72 5.74
C LYS A 303 1.36 -40.12 7.10
N ALA A 304 1.63 -38.82 7.13
CA ALA A 304 1.92 -38.11 8.37
C ALA A 304 0.84 -38.42 9.42
N PRO A 305 1.21 -38.81 10.64
CA PRO A 305 0.22 -39.14 11.67
C PRO A 305 -0.60 -37.89 11.99
N HIS A 306 -1.91 -38.05 12.19
CA HIS A 306 -2.71 -37.00 12.81
C HIS A 306 -2.10 -36.66 14.17
N ALA A 307 -1.75 -35.39 14.37
CA ALA A 307 -1.16 -34.90 15.61
C ALA A 307 -1.97 -33.71 16.14
N CYS A 308 -1.97 -33.57 17.46
CA CYS A 308 -2.69 -32.53 18.18
C CYS A 308 -1.73 -31.96 19.23
N VAL A 309 -1.61 -30.64 19.26
CA VAL A 309 -0.80 -29.90 20.23
C VAL A 309 -1.75 -29.02 21.04
N ILE A 310 -1.58 -29.03 22.35
CA ILE A 310 -2.32 -28.17 23.28
C ILE A 310 -1.28 -27.26 23.95
N VAL A 311 -1.43 -25.96 23.75
CA VAL A 311 -0.56 -24.93 24.34
C VAL A 311 -1.37 -24.11 25.34
N LYS A 312 -0.68 -23.67 26.39
CA LYS A 312 -1.20 -22.73 27.37
C LYS A 312 -0.02 -21.88 27.84
N HIS A 313 -0.09 -20.56 27.65
CA HIS A 313 0.93 -19.58 28.06
C HIS A 313 2.31 -19.72 27.38
N ALA A 314 2.35 -20.07 26.09
CA ALA A 314 3.54 -20.29 25.25
C ALA A 314 4.56 -21.29 25.86
N PRO A 315 4.93 -22.38 25.16
CA PRO A 315 5.24 -23.62 25.86
C PRO A 315 6.67 -23.77 26.38
N LEU A 316 6.77 -24.46 27.53
CA LEU A 316 7.59 -25.67 27.69
C LEU A 316 6.85 -26.83 26.97
N VAL A 317 7.30 -27.31 25.79
CA VAL A 317 6.69 -28.48 25.10
C VAL A 317 7.43 -29.78 25.43
N GLN A 318 6.70 -30.81 25.88
CA GLN A 318 7.07 -32.22 25.67
C GLN A 318 6.12 -32.88 24.65
N PRO A 319 6.62 -33.50 23.56
CA PRO A 319 5.80 -34.32 22.68
C PRO A 319 5.60 -35.71 23.28
N SER A 320 4.35 -36.15 23.50
CA SER A 320 4.06 -37.56 23.79
C SER A 320 3.53 -38.25 22.52
N GLY A 321 4.38 -39.10 21.95
CA GLY A 321 3.99 -39.99 20.86
C GLY A 321 3.20 -41.17 21.40
N LYS A 322 1.88 -41.14 21.26
CA LYS A 322 0.96 -42.29 21.08
C LYS A 322 -0.49 -41.82 21.25
N ALA A 323 -1.17 -41.48 20.15
CA ALA A 323 -2.64 -41.40 20.16
C ALA A 323 -3.21 -41.85 18.80
N ARG A 324 -3.42 -43.16 18.64
CA ARG A 324 -4.33 -43.68 17.61
C ARG A 324 -5.77 -43.42 18.07
N ARG A 325 -6.48 -42.58 17.30
CA ARG A 325 -7.93 -42.30 17.33
C ARG A 325 -8.47 -41.61 18.61
N ARG A 326 -9.05 -40.42 18.37
CA ARG A 326 -9.90 -39.59 19.25
C ARG A 326 -9.19 -38.73 20.33
N PRO A 327 -8.57 -37.58 19.96
CA PRO A 327 -8.07 -36.62 20.95
C PRO A 327 -9.19 -35.84 21.66
N PHE A 328 -10.37 -35.68 21.04
CA PHE A 328 -11.44 -34.82 21.60
C PHE A 328 -12.28 -35.45 22.72
N THR A 329 -12.28 -36.78 22.88
CA THR A 329 -13.27 -37.45 23.77
C THR A 329 -12.72 -37.84 25.14
N ARG A 330 -11.41 -37.78 25.39
CA ARG A 330 -10.84 -38.16 26.71
C ARG A 330 -10.76 -37.01 27.72
N LEU A 331 -10.96 -35.76 27.31
CA LEU A 331 -10.77 -34.58 28.18
C LEU A 331 -11.98 -33.63 28.23
N GLY A 332 -13.10 -33.94 27.55
CA GLY A 332 -14.29 -33.08 27.52
C GLY A 332 -14.03 -31.66 26.97
N PHE A 333 -12.89 -31.45 26.31
CA PHE A 333 -12.42 -30.12 25.96
C PHE A 333 -13.10 -29.64 24.67
N ARG A 334 -13.94 -28.62 24.79
CA ARG A 334 -14.44 -27.86 23.64
C ARG A 334 -13.52 -26.65 23.44
N PRO A 335 -12.82 -26.51 22.29
CA PRO A 335 -11.98 -25.37 22.02
C PRO A 335 -12.84 -24.11 22.05
N ARG A 336 -12.38 -23.09 22.79
CA ARG A 336 -13.09 -21.80 22.89
C ARG A 336 -12.95 -20.95 21.62
N ILE A 337 -11.93 -21.22 20.81
CA ILE A 337 -11.66 -20.55 19.54
C ILE A 337 -11.16 -21.60 18.53
N ARG A 338 -11.60 -21.50 17.28
CA ARG A 338 -11.19 -22.37 16.18
C ARG A 338 -10.61 -21.51 15.06
N VAL A 339 -9.43 -21.89 14.58
CA VAL A 339 -8.71 -21.20 13.50
C VAL A 339 -8.50 -22.18 12.36
N ARG A 340 -8.64 -21.71 11.12
CA ARG A 340 -8.40 -22.50 9.90
C ARG A 340 -7.38 -21.81 9.00
N PHE A 341 -6.41 -22.60 8.55
CA PHE A 341 -5.47 -22.24 7.49
C PHE A 341 -6.01 -22.78 6.16
N ASP A 342 -5.85 -22.03 5.07
CA ASP A 342 -6.11 -22.53 3.73
C ASP A 342 -4.78 -22.77 3.01
N HIS A 343 -4.48 -24.02 2.70
CA HIS A 343 -3.24 -24.40 2.00
C HIS A 343 -3.48 -24.73 0.51
N ARG A 344 -4.58 -24.27 -0.08
CA ARG A 344 -4.88 -24.59 -1.49
C ARG A 344 -4.15 -23.66 -2.46
N GLN A 345 -2.96 -24.07 -2.89
CA GLN A 345 -2.51 -23.82 -4.27
C GLN A 345 -2.73 -25.09 -5.09
N HIS A 346 -3.95 -25.29 -5.60
CA HIS A 346 -4.18 -26.15 -6.75
C HIS A 346 -5.31 -25.54 -7.59
N PRO A 347 -5.14 -25.37 -8.91
CA PRO A 347 -6.24 -24.99 -9.77
C PRO A 347 -7.33 -26.08 -9.72
N PRO A 348 -8.61 -25.71 -9.88
CA PRO A 348 -9.69 -26.68 -9.87
C PRO A 348 -9.50 -27.66 -11.05
N HIS A 349 -9.38 -28.95 -10.73
CA HIS A 349 -9.55 -30.02 -11.72
C HIS A 349 -10.95 -29.90 -12.31
N VAL A 350 -11.01 -29.49 -13.58
CA VAL A 350 -12.21 -29.66 -14.41
C VAL A 350 -12.33 -31.15 -14.70
N GLY A 351 -13.16 -31.84 -13.92
CA GLY A 351 -13.60 -33.19 -14.24
C GLY A 351 -14.52 -33.13 -15.46
N HIS A 352 -14.04 -33.61 -16.59
CA HIS A 352 -14.90 -33.98 -17.70
C HIS A 352 -15.78 -35.17 -17.26
N ARG A 353 -17.09 -35.00 -17.40
CA ARG A 353 -18.05 -36.10 -17.47
C ARG A 353 -17.90 -36.83 -18.79
#